data_AF-A0AAJ7U130-F1
#
_entry.id   AF-A0AAJ7U130-F1
#
_cell.length_a   1.000
_cell.length_b   1.000
_cell.length_c   1.000
_cell.angle_alpha   90.00
_cell.angle_beta   90.00
_cell.angle_gamma   90.00
#
_symmetry.space_group_name_H-M   'P 1'
#
loop_
_entity.id
_entity.type
_entity.pdbx_description
1 polymer ?
#
loop_
_entity_poly.entity_id
_entity_poly.type
_entity_poly.pdbx_seq_one_letter_code
_entity_poly.pdbx_strand_id
1 'polypeptide(L)'
;MASSQDPPQTLTLYERGEGGLTYRIPALLYLPQDRAALAFAERRSSPLDEHAEHLVVRRVKLAEDEAGVLKSHLYFDSGFNCTCCKTQKSITLLFTILMMQIENAGKIQELTLATMPGHRTMNPCPVLVEEKLFLFFITVPTGLSEGEQLTSGENAARLAYVCSTDRGVTWGAAVDPTDAVLGPRVGRWATFALGPGHGLHLPASSGSRTKLGRILIPAYAYFKRDVHKNDSQPRSFSIYSDDAGVTWKAGDPVGGALHTCECQVAKVSDEAGQPVVICNSRTLGHEFRAQAVSDDLGRSFREGTVVPRLVEDCNGCHGSIIGFLPELQGDTTPKHWLLYSHPSKPKKRLDLGVYLNRSPLSPENWSDPWVIFRGPSGYSDLAVLGKTEGGGLWFGCLYECGEKYSWDKINLAMFPLSHVERHT
;
A
#
# COMPACT_ATOMS: atom_id res chain seq x y z
N MET A 1 -31.08 4.48 16.14
CA MET A 1 -30.57 3.26 16.78
C MET A 1 -29.27 2.92 16.08
N ALA A 2 -28.14 2.93 16.79
CA ALA A 2 -26.86 2.54 16.19
C ALA A 2 -26.94 1.05 15.86
N SER A 3 -26.98 0.69 14.57
CA SER A 3 -26.80 -0.70 14.19
C SER A 3 -25.45 -1.15 14.74
N SER A 4 -25.41 -2.27 15.43
CA SER A 4 -24.16 -2.91 15.81
C SER A 4 -23.35 -3.11 14.53
N GLN A 5 -22.34 -2.27 14.31
CA GLN A 5 -21.39 -2.47 13.22
C GLN A 5 -20.57 -3.70 13.62
N ASP A 6 -20.95 -4.88 13.15
CA ASP A 6 -20.18 -6.08 13.40
C ASP A 6 -18.80 -5.90 12.75
N PRO A 7 -17.71 -5.86 13.52
CA PRO A 7 -16.38 -5.67 12.95
C PRO A 7 -16.04 -6.87 12.06
N PRO A 8 -15.26 -6.68 10.98
CA PRO A 8 -14.84 -7.78 10.14
C PRO A 8 -13.97 -8.76 10.92
N GLN A 9 -13.88 -10.00 10.43
CA GLN A 9 -12.88 -10.94 10.93
C GLN A 9 -11.48 -10.37 10.66
N THR A 10 -10.61 -10.45 11.67
CA THR A 10 -9.24 -9.94 11.59
C THR A 10 -8.23 -11.03 11.94
N LEU A 11 -7.04 -10.91 11.35
CA LEU A 11 -5.90 -11.76 11.61
C LEU A 11 -4.70 -10.89 11.97
N THR A 12 -4.12 -11.05 13.15
CA THR A 12 -2.87 -10.36 13.52
C THR A 12 -1.69 -10.98 12.77
N LEU A 13 -1.02 -10.19 11.95
CA LEU A 13 0.13 -10.62 11.15
C LEU A 13 1.46 -10.16 11.75
N TYR A 14 1.47 -9.04 12.46
CA TYR A 14 2.65 -8.60 13.17
C TYR A 14 2.23 -8.11 14.55
N GLU A 15 3.04 -8.43 15.55
CA GLU A 15 2.81 -8.02 16.93
C GLU A 15 4.14 -7.56 17.51
N ARG A 16 4.07 -6.50 18.30
CA ARG A 16 5.23 -5.95 19.00
C ARG A 16 5.86 -7.04 19.88
N GLY A 17 7.18 -7.16 19.79
CA GLY A 17 7.95 -8.11 20.58
C GLY A 17 8.55 -7.51 21.85
N GLU A 18 9.26 -8.35 22.60
CA GLU A 18 10.11 -7.91 23.71
C GLU A 18 11.24 -6.99 23.23
N GLY A 19 11.87 -6.27 24.17
CA GLY A 19 13.06 -5.46 23.87
C GLY A 19 12.81 -4.24 22.97
N GLY A 20 11.56 -3.89 22.68
CA GLY A 20 11.21 -2.74 21.83
C GLY A 20 10.91 -3.07 20.37
N LEU A 21 11.11 -4.33 19.94
CA LEU A 21 10.83 -4.80 18.58
C LEU A 21 9.43 -4.37 18.13
N THR A 22 9.35 -3.58 17.07
CA THR A 22 8.09 -3.02 16.56
C THR A 22 8.02 -3.25 15.06
N TYR A 23 6.81 -3.59 14.56
CA TYR A 23 6.52 -3.65 13.14
C TYR A 23 5.62 -2.50 12.75
N ARG A 24 5.97 -1.76 11.70
CA ARG A 24 5.24 -0.57 11.25
C ARG A 24 5.18 -0.49 9.74
N ILE A 25 4.41 0.47 9.24
CA ILE A 25 4.36 0.84 7.82
C ILE A 25 3.92 -0.35 6.93
N PRO A 26 2.65 -0.76 7.03
CA PRO A 26 2.12 -1.91 6.30
C PRO A 26 2.05 -1.63 4.79
N ALA A 27 2.34 -2.66 3.99
CA ALA A 27 2.00 -2.70 2.58
C ALA A 27 1.44 -4.07 2.18
N LEU A 28 0.36 -4.08 1.39
CA LEU A 28 -0.40 -5.27 1.05
C LEU A 28 -0.44 -5.44 -0.47
N LEU A 29 -0.05 -6.63 -0.94
CA LEU A 29 -0.16 -7.01 -2.35
C LEU A 29 -0.91 -8.33 -2.47
N TYR A 30 -1.97 -8.35 -3.28
CA TYR A 30 -2.70 -9.58 -3.59
C TYR A 30 -2.13 -10.26 -4.84
N LEU A 31 -2.04 -11.59 -4.79
CA LEU A 31 -1.60 -12.49 -5.86
C LEU A 31 -2.79 -13.36 -6.29
N PRO A 32 -3.54 -12.96 -7.34
CA PRO A 32 -4.77 -13.64 -7.73
C PRO A 32 -4.58 -15.12 -8.10
N GLN A 33 -3.52 -15.44 -8.84
CA GLN A 33 -3.24 -16.81 -9.29
C GLN A 33 -2.98 -17.77 -8.12
N ASP A 34 -2.37 -17.26 -7.04
CA ASP A 34 -2.02 -18.06 -5.87
C ASP A 34 -3.13 -18.06 -4.80
N ARG A 35 -4.20 -17.26 -5.00
CA ARG A 35 -5.17 -16.86 -3.96
C ARG A 35 -4.46 -16.51 -2.65
N ALA A 36 -3.42 -15.67 -2.75
CA ALA A 36 -2.55 -15.33 -1.63
C ALA A 36 -2.32 -13.82 -1.52
N ALA A 37 -2.01 -13.34 -0.32
CA ALA A 37 -1.57 -11.98 -0.09
C ALA A 37 -0.15 -11.97 0.47
N LEU A 38 0.65 -11.00 0.04
CA LEU A 38 1.94 -10.65 0.62
C LEU A 38 1.74 -9.41 1.49
N ALA A 39 1.92 -9.56 2.80
CA ALA A 39 1.84 -8.48 3.77
C ALA A 39 3.25 -8.07 4.19
N PHE A 40 3.70 -6.90 3.74
CA PHE A 40 5.00 -6.32 4.07
C PHE A 40 4.90 -5.38 5.26
N ALA A 41 6.00 -5.24 6.00
CA ALA A 41 6.15 -4.24 7.05
C ALA A 41 7.64 -3.87 7.21
N GLU A 42 7.89 -2.72 7.84
CA GLU A 42 9.20 -2.42 8.42
C GLU A 42 9.35 -3.18 9.73
N ARG A 43 10.51 -3.82 9.93
CA ARG A 43 10.98 -4.29 11.23
C ARG A 43 11.85 -3.20 11.85
N ARG A 44 11.54 -2.84 13.10
CA ARG A 44 12.25 -1.78 13.83
C ARG A 44 12.69 -2.25 15.21
N SER A 45 13.83 -1.78 15.69
CA SER A 45 14.31 -2.06 17.05
C SER A 45 13.56 -1.28 18.13
N SER A 46 12.90 -0.17 17.76
CA SER A 46 11.93 0.54 18.60
C SER A 46 10.83 1.19 17.73
N PRO A 47 9.78 1.80 18.32
CA PRO A 47 8.75 2.50 17.55
C PRO A 47 9.23 3.72 16.74
N LEU A 48 10.43 4.24 17.02
CA LEU A 48 11.01 5.41 16.35
C LEU A 48 11.29 5.13 14.86
N ASP A 49 11.22 6.17 14.02
CA ASP A 49 11.37 6.03 12.56
C ASP A 49 12.84 5.75 12.17
N GLU A 50 13.79 6.37 12.86
CA GLU A 50 15.23 6.19 12.70
C GLU A 50 15.73 4.79 13.11
N HIS A 51 14.90 4.02 13.83
CA HIS A 51 15.20 2.67 14.30
C HIS A 51 14.66 1.57 13.38
N ALA A 52 14.14 1.92 12.20
CA ALA A 52 13.92 0.94 11.15
C ALA A 52 15.23 0.25 10.76
N GLU A 53 15.16 -1.05 10.47
CA GLU A 53 16.31 -1.85 10.12
C GLU A 53 16.17 -2.37 8.68
N HIS A 54 15.17 -3.21 8.45
CA HIS A 54 14.91 -3.84 7.16
C HIS A 54 13.43 -4.19 7.00
N LEU A 55 13.06 -4.62 5.78
CA LEU A 55 11.70 -5.04 5.46
C LEU A 55 11.48 -6.52 5.77
N VAL A 56 10.26 -6.83 6.17
CA VAL A 56 9.78 -8.20 6.34
C VAL A 56 8.54 -8.43 5.49
N VAL A 57 8.30 -9.68 5.12
CA VAL A 57 7.08 -10.11 4.44
C VAL A 57 6.50 -11.34 5.09
N ARG A 58 5.18 -11.42 5.14
CA ARG A 58 4.42 -12.60 5.52
C ARG A 58 3.46 -12.95 4.39
N ARG A 59 3.54 -14.18 3.91
CA ARG A 59 2.58 -14.73 2.93
C ARG A 59 1.37 -15.30 3.67
N VAL A 60 0.18 -14.85 3.25
CA VAL A 60 -1.11 -15.32 3.78
C VAL A 60 -1.86 -16.02 2.66
N LYS A 61 -2.24 -17.29 2.86
CA LYS A 61 -3.07 -18.03 1.91
C LYS A 61 -4.54 -17.80 2.24
N LEU A 62 -5.32 -17.47 1.23
CA LEU A 62 -6.75 -17.22 1.35
C LEU A 62 -7.47 -18.49 0.89
N ALA A 63 -8.38 -19.00 1.72
CA ALA A 63 -9.21 -20.15 1.39
C ALA A 63 -10.68 -19.78 1.58
N GLU A 64 -11.55 -20.42 0.82
CA GLU A 64 -12.99 -20.31 1.01
C GLU A 64 -13.47 -21.48 1.87
N ASP A 65 -14.41 -21.23 2.78
CA ASP A 65 -15.11 -22.31 3.46
C ASP A 65 -16.24 -22.88 2.58
N GLU A 66 -16.91 -23.93 3.08
CA GLU A 66 -18.01 -24.60 2.36
C GLU A 66 -19.18 -23.65 2.02
N ALA A 67 -19.26 -22.48 2.66
CA ALA A 67 -20.26 -21.45 2.38
C ALA A 67 -19.77 -20.37 1.39
N GLY A 68 -18.58 -20.53 0.80
CA GLY A 68 -18.00 -19.56 -0.14
C GLY A 68 -17.50 -18.27 0.53
N VAL A 69 -17.28 -18.31 1.85
CA VAL A 69 -16.79 -17.16 2.64
C VAL A 69 -15.27 -17.23 2.73
N LEU A 70 -14.60 -16.13 2.38
CA LEU A 70 -13.14 -16.05 2.40
C LEU A 70 -12.61 -16.03 3.85
N LYS A 71 -11.72 -16.97 4.18
CA LYS A 71 -10.98 -17.06 5.44
C LYS A 71 -9.49 -17.01 5.21
N SER A 72 -8.78 -16.50 6.21
CA SER A 72 -7.31 -16.49 6.24
C SER A 72 -6.86 -17.67 7.08
N HIS A 73 -6.02 -18.52 6.52
CA HIS A 73 -5.36 -19.60 7.26
C HIS A 73 -3.86 -19.31 7.33
N LEU A 74 -3.34 -19.19 8.55
CA LEU A 74 -1.90 -19.35 8.79
C LEU A 74 -1.65 -20.85 8.92
N TYR A 75 -1.07 -21.46 7.88
CA TYR A 75 -0.64 -22.86 7.97
C TYR A 75 0.64 -22.91 8.82
N PHE A 76 0.50 -23.18 10.11
CA PHE A 76 1.62 -23.58 10.93
C PHE A 76 1.87 -25.06 10.71
N ASP A 77 3.08 -25.40 10.28
CA ASP A 77 3.50 -26.77 10.04
C ASP A 77 3.26 -27.64 11.28
N SER A 78 2.23 -28.47 11.20
CA SER A 78 2.00 -29.61 12.08
C SER A 78 1.58 -30.76 11.20
N GLY A 79 2.60 -31.41 10.62
CA GLY A 79 2.57 -32.74 9.98
C GLY A 79 1.19 -33.24 9.53
N PHE A 80 0.86 -33.01 8.26
CA PHE A 80 -0.28 -33.66 7.62
C PHE A 80 -0.04 -35.18 7.50
N ASN A 81 -0.53 -35.95 8.47
CA ASN A 81 -0.81 -37.37 8.28
C ASN A 81 -2.10 -37.51 7.46
N CYS A 82 -2.00 -37.35 6.14
CA CYS A 82 -3.09 -37.74 5.24
C CYS A 82 -3.02 -39.25 5.01
N THR A 83 -3.93 -40.02 5.62
CA THR A 83 -4.05 -41.47 5.45
C THR A 83 -4.80 -41.90 4.18
N CYS A 84 -5.02 -41.01 3.22
CA CYS A 84 -5.72 -41.35 1.99
C CYS A 84 -4.89 -41.00 0.74
N CYS A 85 -3.93 -41.87 0.38
CA CYS A 85 -3.55 -42.17 -1.01
C CYS A 85 -2.41 -43.20 -1.04
N LYS A 86 -2.76 -44.49 -1.00
CA LYS A 86 -1.90 -45.54 -1.52
C LYS A 86 -2.16 -45.68 -3.02
N THR A 87 -1.46 -44.92 -3.88
CA THR A 87 -1.02 -45.43 -5.20
C THR A 87 -0.07 -44.47 -5.94
N GLN A 88 0.98 -45.08 -6.47
CA GLN A 88 1.79 -44.71 -7.63
C GLN A 88 2.74 -43.49 -7.60
N LYS A 89 3.97 -43.84 -7.20
CA LYS A 89 5.27 -43.45 -7.78
C LYS A 89 5.20 -42.91 -9.22
N SER A 90 5.12 -41.59 -9.39
CA SER A 90 5.72 -40.83 -10.50
C SER A 90 5.56 -39.32 -10.32
N ILE A 91 5.88 -38.77 -9.14
CA ILE A 91 5.87 -37.32 -8.92
C ILE A 91 6.97 -36.96 -7.91
N THR A 92 8.23 -36.90 -8.35
CA THR A 92 9.36 -36.58 -7.44
C THR A 92 10.10 -35.30 -7.82
N LEU A 93 9.60 -34.54 -8.80
CA LEU A 93 10.12 -33.19 -9.09
C LEU A 93 9.09 -32.06 -8.84
N LEU A 94 7.80 -32.30 -9.07
CA LEU A 94 6.74 -31.33 -8.72
C LEU A 94 6.48 -31.24 -7.21
N PHE A 95 6.70 -32.32 -6.45
CA PHE A 95 6.46 -32.34 -5.00
C PHE A 95 7.47 -31.51 -4.20
N THR A 96 8.71 -31.39 -4.67
CA THR A 96 9.75 -30.63 -3.96
C THR A 96 9.50 -29.12 -4.02
N ILE A 97 8.88 -28.62 -5.10
CA ILE A 97 8.49 -27.20 -5.23
C ILE A 97 7.20 -26.91 -4.44
N LEU A 98 6.26 -27.86 -4.39
CA LEU A 98 5.01 -27.71 -3.65
C LEU A 98 5.21 -27.76 -2.12
N MET A 99 6.18 -28.55 -1.62
CA MET A 99 6.47 -28.62 -0.19
C MET A 99 7.19 -27.36 0.34
N MET A 100 8.09 -26.74 -0.44
CA MET A 100 8.70 -25.44 -0.05
C MET A 100 7.68 -24.29 0.05
N GLN A 101 6.58 -24.34 -0.71
CA GLN A 101 5.49 -23.35 -0.60
C GLN A 101 4.65 -23.52 0.67
N ILE A 102 4.67 -24.69 1.32
CA ILE A 102 3.91 -24.97 2.54
C ILE A 102 4.73 -24.66 3.80
N GLU A 103 6.05 -24.91 3.80
CA GLU A 103 6.92 -24.63 4.96
C GLU A 103 7.06 -23.14 5.34
N ASN A 104 6.78 -22.24 4.39
CA ASN A 104 6.87 -20.78 4.55
C ASN A 104 5.51 -20.08 4.71
N ALA A 105 4.39 -20.80 4.65
CA ALA A 105 3.07 -20.21 4.85
C ALA A 105 2.96 -19.64 6.27
N GLY A 106 2.73 -18.33 6.40
CA GLY A 106 2.51 -17.68 7.69
C GLY A 106 3.74 -17.33 8.54
N LYS A 107 4.97 -17.70 8.13
CA LYS A 107 6.21 -17.24 8.79
C LYS A 107 6.60 -15.83 8.32
N ILE A 108 7.30 -15.09 9.18
CA ILE A 108 7.94 -13.82 8.80
C ILE A 108 9.22 -14.15 8.05
N GLN A 109 9.32 -13.69 6.81
CA GLN A 109 10.54 -13.72 6.01
C GLN A 109 11.22 -12.35 6.10
N GLU A 110 12.48 -12.31 6.54
CA GLU A 110 13.31 -11.12 6.47
C GLU A 110 13.84 -10.92 5.04
N LEU A 111 13.68 -9.72 4.49
CA LEU A 111 14.11 -9.38 3.14
C LEU A 111 15.54 -8.84 3.15
N THR A 112 16.49 -9.70 3.47
CA THR A 112 17.91 -9.33 3.65
C THR A 112 18.55 -8.74 2.39
N LEU A 113 18.04 -9.08 1.20
CA LEU A 113 18.48 -8.51 -0.09
C LEU A 113 17.87 -7.14 -0.41
N ALA A 114 16.82 -6.72 0.30
CA ALA A 114 16.21 -5.39 0.20
C ALA A 114 16.90 -4.40 1.16
N THR A 115 18.23 -4.36 1.11
CA THR A 115 19.06 -3.54 2.02
C THR A 115 20.25 -2.93 1.27
N MET A 116 20.79 -1.85 1.83
CA MET A 116 22.02 -1.21 1.36
C MET A 116 23.00 -1.08 2.55
N PRO A 117 24.31 -1.33 2.37
CA PRO A 117 25.27 -1.27 3.47
C PRO A 117 25.25 0.08 4.21
N GLY A 118 25.19 0.05 5.54
CA GLY A 118 25.19 1.26 6.39
C GLY A 118 23.90 2.10 6.30
N HIS A 119 22.84 1.57 5.69
CA HIS A 119 21.55 2.24 5.58
C HIS A 119 20.45 1.39 6.21
N ARG A 120 19.42 2.06 6.73
CA ARG A 120 18.12 1.44 7.06
C ARG A 120 17.21 1.42 5.85
N THR A 121 16.34 0.41 5.74
CA THR A 121 15.32 0.32 4.70
C THR A 121 13.93 0.66 5.25
N MET A 122 13.17 1.49 4.53
CA MET A 122 11.85 1.99 4.96
C MET A 122 10.86 2.09 3.79
N ASN A 123 9.58 2.28 4.11
CA ASN A 123 8.46 2.54 3.18
C ASN A 123 8.32 1.48 2.07
N PRO A 124 7.95 0.22 2.41
CA PRO A 124 7.69 -0.80 1.42
C PRO A 124 6.57 -0.36 0.45
N CYS A 125 6.84 -0.45 -0.84
CA CYS A 125 5.89 -0.15 -1.91
C CYS A 125 5.89 -1.25 -2.98
N PRO A 126 5.10 -2.32 -2.77
CA PRO A 126 5.02 -3.45 -3.70
C PRO A 126 4.10 -3.15 -4.89
N VAL A 127 4.46 -3.64 -6.08
CA VAL A 127 3.58 -3.65 -7.26
C VAL A 127 3.81 -4.92 -8.07
N LEU A 128 2.70 -5.54 -8.51
CA LEU A 128 2.72 -6.68 -9.41
C LEU A 128 2.50 -6.22 -10.86
N VAL A 129 3.46 -6.53 -11.73
CA VAL A 129 3.42 -6.22 -13.16
C VAL A 129 3.47 -7.54 -13.90
N GLU A 130 2.31 -7.98 -14.38
CA GLU A 130 2.13 -9.33 -14.93
C GLU A 130 2.58 -10.39 -13.90
N GLU A 131 3.69 -11.09 -14.15
CA GLU A 131 4.27 -12.08 -13.23
C GLU A 131 5.52 -11.57 -12.49
N LYS A 132 5.96 -10.33 -12.78
CA LYS A 132 7.12 -9.72 -12.15
C LYS A 132 6.68 -8.82 -11.01
N LEU A 133 7.18 -9.10 -9.82
CA LEU A 133 6.92 -8.30 -8.63
C LEU A 133 8.09 -7.34 -8.42
N PHE A 134 7.78 -6.06 -8.22
CA PHE A 134 8.72 -5.06 -7.74
C PHE A 134 8.36 -4.70 -6.30
N LEU A 135 9.35 -4.63 -5.42
CA LEU A 135 9.22 -4.03 -4.10
C LEU A 135 10.14 -2.82 -4.06
N PHE A 136 9.55 -1.64 -4.16
CA PHE A 136 10.23 -0.37 -3.97
C PHE A 136 10.33 -0.03 -2.49
N PHE A 137 11.35 0.75 -2.14
CA PHE A 137 11.59 1.26 -0.80
C PHE A 137 12.53 2.46 -0.85
N ILE A 138 12.66 3.15 0.28
CA ILE A 138 13.77 4.09 0.48
C ILE A 138 14.83 3.49 1.38
N THR A 139 16.07 3.96 1.21
CA THR A 139 17.14 3.73 2.19
C THR A 139 17.72 5.06 2.66
N VAL A 140 18.05 5.14 3.94
CA VAL A 140 18.65 6.34 4.57
C VAL A 140 19.83 5.88 5.44
N PRO A 141 20.95 6.62 5.52
CA PRO A 141 22.04 6.26 6.43
C PRO A 141 21.53 5.99 7.85
N THR A 142 21.99 4.90 8.46
CA THR A 142 21.56 4.51 9.80
C THR A 142 21.84 5.64 10.81
N GLY A 143 20.85 5.98 11.63
CA GLY A 143 20.95 7.06 12.63
C GLY A 143 20.62 8.47 12.14
N LEU A 144 20.59 8.74 10.82
CA LEU A 144 20.24 10.06 10.28
C LEU A 144 18.71 10.22 10.18
N SER A 145 18.11 11.10 10.96
CA SER A 145 16.65 11.32 10.99
C SER A 145 16.14 12.13 9.78
N GLU A 146 14.82 12.10 9.55
CA GLU A 146 14.15 13.02 8.61
C GLU A 146 14.30 14.47 9.10
N GLY A 147 14.13 14.71 10.41
CA GLY A 147 14.24 16.06 10.99
C GLY A 147 15.61 16.71 10.76
N GLU A 148 16.70 15.94 10.84
CA GLU A 148 18.06 16.42 10.54
C GLU A 148 18.21 16.80 9.06
N GLN A 149 17.65 16.02 8.14
CA GLN A 149 17.66 16.33 6.70
C GLN A 149 16.80 17.57 6.37
N LEU A 150 15.64 17.71 7.01
CA LEU A 150 14.79 18.91 6.89
C LEU A 150 15.47 20.16 7.43
N THR A 151 16.22 20.02 8.53
CA THR A 151 16.95 21.13 9.18
C THR A 151 18.20 21.51 8.41
N SER A 152 18.99 20.56 7.93
CA SER A 152 20.22 20.84 7.17
C SER A 152 19.93 21.19 5.70
N GLY A 153 18.82 20.71 5.16
CA GLY A 153 18.57 20.66 3.72
C GLY A 153 19.46 19.64 3.00
N GLU A 154 20.23 18.80 3.69
CA GLU A 154 21.09 17.80 3.07
C GLU A 154 20.33 16.49 2.90
N ASN A 155 19.95 16.19 1.66
CA ASN A 155 19.23 14.97 1.33
C ASN A 155 20.17 13.77 1.28
N ALA A 156 19.86 12.75 2.06
CA ALA A 156 20.58 11.49 2.11
C ALA A 156 19.69 10.27 1.79
N ALA A 157 18.42 10.49 1.47
CA ALA A 157 17.52 9.41 1.07
C ALA A 157 17.89 8.89 -0.33
N ARG A 158 17.83 7.56 -0.48
CA ARG A 158 18.00 6.86 -1.75
C ARG A 158 16.73 6.10 -2.10
N LEU A 159 16.43 6.05 -3.39
CA LEU A 159 15.40 5.20 -3.98
C LEU A 159 16.03 3.85 -4.25
N ALA A 160 15.35 2.76 -3.88
CA ALA A 160 15.79 1.42 -4.23
C ALA A 160 14.61 0.48 -4.49
N TYR A 161 14.89 -0.63 -5.17
CA TYR A 161 13.93 -1.71 -5.32
C TYR A 161 14.62 -3.08 -5.42
N VAL A 162 13.87 -4.12 -5.11
CA VAL A 162 14.19 -5.52 -5.45
C VAL A 162 13.10 -6.09 -6.34
N CYS A 163 13.44 -7.11 -7.12
CA CYS A 163 12.47 -7.83 -7.96
C CYS A 163 12.33 -9.28 -7.53
N SER A 164 11.14 -9.84 -7.75
CA SER A 164 10.89 -11.27 -7.70
C SER A 164 10.17 -11.73 -8.98
N THR A 165 10.58 -12.89 -9.50
CA THR A 165 9.98 -13.54 -10.68
C THR A 165 9.33 -14.88 -10.33
N ASP A 166 9.29 -15.23 -9.04
CA ASP A 166 8.67 -16.43 -8.49
C ASP A 166 7.59 -16.07 -7.46
N ARG A 167 6.93 -14.93 -7.70
CA ARG A 167 5.80 -14.40 -6.93
C ARG A 167 6.15 -14.09 -5.47
N GLY A 168 7.37 -13.64 -5.20
CA GLY A 168 7.83 -13.22 -3.88
C GLY A 168 8.36 -14.35 -2.99
N VAL A 169 8.77 -15.48 -3.58
CA VAL A 169 9.46 -16.55 -2.84
C VAL A 169 10.94 -16.20 -2.66
N THR A 170 11.60 -15.85 -3.76
CA THR A 170 12.97 -15.34 -3.78
C THR A 170 13.02 -13.93 -4.35
N TRP A 171 14.08 -13.21 -4.01
CA TRP A 171 14.28 -11.80 -4.35
C TRP A 171 15.66 -11.62 -4.97
N GLY A 172 15.74 -10.75 -5.97
CA GLY A 172 17.01 -10.31 -6.54
C GLY A 172 17.75 -9.32 -5.64
N ALA A 173 18.97 -8.96 -6.02
CA ALA A 173 19.73 -7.92 -5.34
C ALA A 173 19.05 -6.55 -5.46
N ALA A 174 19.24 -5.70 -4.45
CA ALA A 174 18.76 -4.32 -4.47
C ALA A 174 19.40 -3.53 -5.63
N VAL A 175 18.56 -2.76 -6.31
CA VAL A 175 18.95 -1.80 -7.33
C VAL A 175 18.73 -0.40 -6.77
N ASP A 176 19.74 0.47 -6.87
CA ASP A 176 19.65 1.90 -6.56
C ASP A 176 19.52 2.70 -7.88
N PRO A 177 18.30 3.07 -8.32
CA PRO A 177 18.10 3.88 -9.50
C PRO A 177 18.06 5.39 -9.19
N THR A 178 18.46 5.86 -8.01
CA THR A 178 18.29 7.25 -7.54
C THR A 178 18.75 8.28 -8.58
N ASP A 179 19.98 8.14 -9.05
CA ASP A 179 20.58 9.13 -9.96
C ASP A 179 19.96 9.08 -11.36
N ALA A 180 19.56 7.89 -11.81
CA ALA A 180 18.91 7.69 -13.11
C ALA A 180 17.47 8.23 -13.14
N VAL A 181 16.74 8.17 -12.01
CA VAL A 181 15.31 8.48 -11.94
C VAL A 181 15.05 9.89 -11.44
N LEU A 182 15.77 10.30 -10.39
CA LEU A 182 15.57 11.57 -9.70
C LEU A 182 16.63 12.59 -10.12
N GLY A 183 17.86 12.14 -10.36
CA GLY A 183 18.97 12.94 -10.88
C GLY A 183 19.14 14.27 -10.13
N PRO A 184 19.23 15.42 -10.83
CA PRO A 184 19.48 16.71 -10.19
C PRO A 184 18.33 17.18 -9.27
N ARG A 185 17.15 16.53 -9.31
CA ARG A 185 16.04 16.89 -8.42
C ARG A 185 16.37 16.60 -6.96
N VAL A 186 17.19 15.58 -6.68
CA VAL A 186 17.61 15.19 -5.32
C VAL A 186 18.21 16.37 -4.55
N GLY A 187 19.06 17.17 -5.20
CA GLY A 187 19.69 18.35 -4.59
C GLY A 187 18.72 19.50 -4.26
N ARG A 188 17.53 19.52 -4.89
CA ARG A 188 16.47 20.51 -4.65
C ARG A 188 15.51 20.09 -3.55
N TRP A 189 15.68 18.89 -3.01
CA TRP A 189 14.84 18.34 -1.96
C TRP A 189 15.63 18.25 -0.65
N ALA A 190 14.97 18.49 0.48
CA ALA A 190 15.56 18.23 1.78
C ALA A 190 15.57 16.72 2.07
N THR A 191 14.51 16.01 1.70
CA THR A 191 14.43 14.54 1.66
C THR A 191 13.21 14.13 0.82
N PHE A 192 13.01 12.83 0.60
CA PHE A 192 11.85 12.27 -0.09
C PHE A 192 11.53 10.85 0.42
N ALA A 193 10.31 10.38 0.18
CA ALA A 193 9.94 9.00 0.42
C ALA A 193 8.90 8.49 -0.60
N LEU A 194 8.60 7.19 -0.52
CA LEU A 194 7.61 6.50 -1.36
C LEU A 194 6.38 6.13 -0.54
N GLY A 195 5.24 6.00 -1.23
CA GLY A 195 3.94 5.58 -0.68
C GLY A 195 3.71 6.11 0.74
N PRO A 196 3.73 5.23 1.77
CA PRO A 196 3.97 3.78 1.71
C PRO A 196 2.76 2.98 1.17
N GLY A 197 2.85 1.65 1.15
CA GLY A 197 1.77 0.78 0.67
C GLY A 197 1.85 0.51 -0.84
N HIS A 198 0.82 -0.08 -1.43
CA HIS A 198 0.88 -0.61 -2.79
C HIS A 198 1.13 0.45 -3.89
N GLY A 199 1.85 0.03 -4.93
CA GLY A 199 1.92 0.74 -6.22
C GLY A 199 0.78 0.33 -7.15
N LEU A 200 0.64 1.05 -8.27
CA LEU A 200 -0.45 0.85 -9.22
C LEU A 200 0.08 0.41 -10.59
N HIS A 201 -0.42 -0.71 -11.10
CA HIS A 201 -0.18 -1.16 -12.47
C HIS A 201 -1.43 -0.91 -13.34
N LEU A 202 -1.26 -0.13 -14.40
CA LEU A 202 -2.24 0.17 -15.43
C LEU A 202 -1.91 -0.67 -16.67
N PRO A 203 -2.54 -1.82 -16.88
CA PRO A 203 -2.22 -2.68 -18.02
C PRO A 203 -2.53 -1.98 -19.35
N ALA A 204 -1.81 -2.39 -20.41
CA ALA A 204 -2.11 -1.92 -21.76
C ALA A 204 -3.55 -2.31 -22.17
N SER A 205 -4.25 -1.39 -22.81
CA SER A 205 -5.55 -1.63 -23.44
C SER A 205 -5.57 -1.04 -24.84
N SER A 206 -6.52 -1.46 -25.69
CA SER A 206 -6.75 -0.80 -26.98
C SER A 206 -7.00 0.70 -26.76
N GLY A 207 -6.28 1.56 -27.48
CA GLY A 207 -6.32 3.02 -27.29
C GLY A 207 -5.53 3.54 -26.07
N SER A 208 -4.79 2.70 -25.35
CA SER A 208 -3.92 3.15 -24.25
C SER A 208 -2.86 4.13 -24.74
N ARG A 209 -2.53 5.12 -23.90
CA ARG A 209 -1.46 6.09 -24.14
C ARG A 209 -0.07 5.43 -24.16
N THR A 210 0.06 4.25 -23.56
CA THR A 210 1.31 3.51 -23.46
C THR A 210 1.11 2.09 -23.99
N LYS A 211 2.06 1.61 -24.81
CA LYS A 211 1.96 0.31 -25.49
C LYS A 211 2.07 -0.87 -24.53
N LEU A 212 2.85 -0.74 -23.46
CA LEU A 212 3.08 -1.80 -22.46
C LEU A 212 2.36 -1.53 -21.14
N GLY A 213 1.39 -0.62 -21.13
CA GLY A 213 0.77 -0.16 -19.88
C GLY A 213 1.67 0.82 -19.15
N ARG A 214 1.31 1.15 -17.91
CA ARG A 214 2.06 2.08 -17.06
C ARG A 214 2.10 1.57 -15.64
N ILE A 215 3.25 1.70 -15.01
CA ILE A 215 3.44 1.42 -13.59
C ILE A 215 3.60 2.76 -12.86
N LEU A 216 2.97 2.89 -11.70
CA LEU A 216 3.03 4.07 -10.85
C LEU A 216 3.43 3.67 -9.43
N ILE A 217 4.46 4.35 -8.93
CA ILE A 217 4.93 4.29 -7.55
C ILE A 217 4.65 5.66 -6.93
N PRO A 218 3.65 5.81 -6.05
CA PRO A 218 3.37 7.08 -5.41
C PRO A 218 4.54 7.50 -4.52
N ALA A 219 4.81 8.81 -4.46
CA ALA A 219 5.96 9.36 -3.75
C ALA A 219 5.69 10.79 -3.28
N TYR A 220 6.55 11.32 -2.41
CA TYR A 220 6.56 12.75 -2.07
C TYR A 220 7.98 13.21 -1.77
N ALA A 221 8.23 14.52 -1.95
CA ALA A 221 9.51 15.14 -1.62
C ALA A 221 9.30 16.49 -0.93
N TYR A 222 10.25 16.87 -0.06
CA TYR A 222 10.27 18.19 0.58
C TYR A 222 11.09 19.17 -0.26
N PHE A 223 10.41 20.02 -1.04
CA PHE A 223 11.04 20.97 -1.95
C PHE A 223 11.59 22.17 -1.18
N LYS A 224 12.90 22.43 -1.31
CA LYS A 224 13.54 23.61 -0.72
C LYS A 224 13.00 24.88 -1.39
N ARG A 225 12.47 25.81 -0.60
CA ARG A 225 12.07 27.15 -1.10
C ARG A 225 13.25 28.11 -1.17
N ASP A 226 14.12 28.01 -0.18
CA ASP A 226 15.35 28.78 -0.04
C ASP A 226 16.43 27.81 0.45
N VAL A 227 17.57 27.75 -0.24
CA VAL A 227 18.66 26.83 0.11
C VAL A 227 19.44 27.28 1.36
N HIS A 228 19.21 28.50 1.83
CA HIS A 228 19.86 29.08 3.00
C HIS A 228 18.96 29.16 4.23
N LYS A 229 17.70 28.70 4.12
CA LYS A 229 16.74 28.64 5.22
C LYS A 229 16.22 27.22 5.36
N ASN A 230 15.90 26.81 6.59
CA ASN A 230 15.31 25.51 6.90
C ASN A 230 13.83 25.51 6.49
N ASP A 231 13.57 25.74 5.21
CA ASP A 231 12.27 26.03 4.65
C ASP A 231 12.02 25.14 3.42
N SER A 232 11.35 24.02 3.67
CA SER A 232 10.94 23.08 2.64
C SER A 232 9.45 22.77 2.72
N GLN A 233 8.84 22.52 1.56
CA GLN A 233 7.41 22.19 1.45
C GLN A 233 7.22 20.82 0.81
N PRO A 234 6.47 19.91 1.44
CA PRO A 234 6.24 18.60 0.88
C PRO A 234 5.23 18.67 -0.27
N ARG A 235 5.54 17.96 -1.36
CA ARG A 235 4.60 17.72 -2.47
C ARG A 235 4.63 16.26 -2.87
N SER A 236 3.44 15.67 -2.97
CA SER A 236 3.23 14.36 -3.56
C SER A 236 3.47 14.39 -5.06
N PHE A 237 3.93 13.27 -5.63
CA PHE A 237 4.11 13.02 -7.05
C PHE A 237 4.06 11.50 -7.30
N SER A 238 4.40 11.05 -8.51
CA SER A 238 4.58 9.63 -8.79
C SER A 238 5.84 9.39 -9.59
N ILE A 239 6.50 8.28 -9.32
CA ILE A 239 7.53 7.70 -10.19
C ILE A 239 6.82 6.71 -11.10
N TYR A 240 7.13 6.71 -12.40
CA TYR A 240 6.43 5.89 -13.38
C TYR A 240 7.36 5.20 -14.37
N SER A 241 6.86 4.11 -14.95
CA SER A 241 7.49 3.38 -16.04
C SER A 241 6.45 3.06 -17.12
N ASP A 242 6.83 3.26 -18.37
CA ASP A 242 6.01 2.99 -19.57
C ASP A 242 6.53 1.78 -20.37
N ASP A 243 7.57 1.11 -19.87
CA ASP A 243 8.33 0.08 -20.56
C ASP A 243 8.51 -1.19 -19.69
N ALA A 244 7.45 -1.57 -18.97
CA ALA A 244 7.42 -2.75 -18.10
C ALA A 244 8.49 -2.76 -17.00
N GLY A 245 8.86 -1.58 -16.50
CA GLY A 245 9.82 -1.40 -15.41
C GLY A 245 11.28 -1.49 -15.84
N VAL A 246 11.58 -1.30 -17.13
CA VAL A 246 12.96 -1.23 -17.65
C VAL A 246 13.58 0.13 -17.33
N THR A 247 12.85 1.22 -17.56
CA THR A 247 13.25 2.58 -17.17
C THR A 247 12.17 3.24 -16.32
N TRP A 248 12.61 4.17 -15.48
CA TRP A 248 11.75 4.88 -14.52
C TRP A 248 11.97 6.38 -14.62
N LYS A 249 10.91 7.15 -14.41
CA LYS A 249 10.91 8.61 -14.49
C LYS A 249 10.13 9.20 -13.32
N ALA A 250 10.60 10.31 -12.76
CA ALA A 250 9.82 11.11 -11.84
C ALA A 250 8.82 11.99 -12.59
N GLY A 251 7.56 11.94 -12.17
CA GLY A 251 6.50 12.84 -12.61
C GLY A 251 6.61 14.25 -12.01
N ASP A 252 5.65 15.09 -12.38
CA ASP A 252 5.50 16.44 -11.83
C ASP A 252 4.73 16.39 -10.50
N PRO A 253 5.09 17.26 -9.53
CA PRO A 253 4.41 17.31 -8.24
C PRO A 253 2.98 17.80 -8.36
N VAL A 254 2.14 17.40 -7.41
CA VAL A 254 0.79 17.94 -7.22
C VAL A 254 0.85 19.46 -7.11
N GLY A 255 0.09 20.15 -7.96
CA GLY A 255 0.05 21.61 -8.01
C GLY A 255 -0.71 22.26 -6.84
N GLY A 256 -0.73 23.59 -6.82
CA GLY A 256 -1.46 24.39 -5.83
C GLY A 256 -0.62 24.77 -4.62
N ALA A 257 -1.25 25.10 -3.49
CA ALA A 257 -0.56 25.53 -2.26
C ALA A 257 -0.51 24.48 -1.13
N LEU A 258 -1.22 23.36 -1.27
CA LEU A 258 -1.33 22.34 -0.23
C LEU A 258 -0.01 21.59 0.00
N HIS A 259 0.36 21.46 1.27
CA HIS A 259 1.48 20.63 1.72
C HIS A 259 1.04 19.16 1.71
N THR A 260 1.48 18.41 0.70
CA THR A 260 1.06 17.03 0.43
C THR A 260 2.23 16.06 0.64
N CYS A 261 2.04 15.04 1.47
CA CYS A 261 3.08 14.07 1.87
C CYS A 261 2.74 12.67 1.32
N GLU A 262 2.82 11.64 2.18
CA GLU A 262 2.49 10.26 1.85
C GLU A 262 1.15 10.19 1.12
N CYS A 263 1.14 9.47 0.00
CA CYS A 263 -0.01 9.39 -0.86
C CYS A 263 -0.13 8.00 -1.48
N GLN A 264 -1.33 7.70 -1.96
CA GLN A 264 -1.59 6.57 -2.83
C GLN A 264 -2.41 7.03 -4.04
N VAL A 265 -2.33 6.22 -5.11
CA VAL A 265 -2.98 6.52 -6.38
C VAL A 265 -3.95 5.41 -6.77
N ALA A 266 -5.10 5.79 -7.31
CA ALA A 266 -6.12 4.86 -7.79
C ALA A 266 -6.56 5.21 -9.21
N LYS A 267 -6.74 4.16 -10.04
CA LYS A 267 -7.32 4.29 -11.38
C LYS A 267 -8.84 4.39 -11.27
N VAL A 268 -9.42 5.36 -11.96
CA VAL A 268 -10.87 5.45 -12.19
C VAL A 268 -11.16 5.81 -13.65
N SER A 269 -12.45 5.89 -13.99
CA SER A 269 -12.90 6.37 -15.30
C SER A 269 -13.53 7.75 -15.17
N ASP A 270 -13.28 8.63 -16.13
CA ASP A 270 -14.03 9.88 -16.27
C ASP A 270 -15.42 9.65 -16.88
N GLU A 271 -16.19 10.74 -17.07
CA GLU A 271 -17.53 10.69 -17.66
C GLU A 271 -17.55 10.13 -19.08
N ALA A 272 -16.45 10.26 -19.83
CA ALA A 272 -16.25 9.71 -21.17
C ALA A 272 -15.69 8.27 -21.15
N GLY A 273 -15.56 7.66 -19.97
CA GLY A 273 -15.00 6.32 -19.79
C GLY A 273 -13.48 6.24 -19.91
N GLN A 274 -12.78 7.37 -20.05
CA GLN A 274 -11.33 7.41 -20.18
C GLN A 274 -10.65 7.20 -18.82
N PRO A 275 -9.49 6.50 -18.79
CA PRO A 275 -8.77 6.27 -17.55
C PRO A 275 -8.16 7.58 -17.04
N VAL A 276 -8.46 7.91 -15.79
CA VAL A 276 -7.81 8.98 -15.02
C VAL A 276 -7.26 8.41 -13.71
N VAL A 277 -6.29 9.09 -13.12
CA VAL A 277 -5.66 8.68 -11.86
C VAL A 277 -5.94 9.70 -10.78
N ILE A 278 -6.45 9.26 -9.63
CA ILE A 278 -6.64 10.10 -8.44
C ILE A 278 -5.47 9.85 -7.50
N CYS A 279 -4.81 10.91 -7.04
CA CYS A 279 -3.84 10.89 -5.94
C CYS A 279 -4.53 11.39 -4.67
N ASN A 280 -4.63 10.54 -3.64
CA ASN A 280 -5.11 10.93 -2.31
C ASN A 280 -3.92 11.06 -1.35
N SER A 281 -3.74 12.24 -0.79
CA SER A 281 -2.52 12.63 -0.09
C SER A 281 -2.79 13.04 1.34
N ARG A 282 -1.90 12.63 2.25
CA ARG A 282 -1.78 13.20 3.60
C ARG A 282 -1.46 14.68 3.48
N THR A 283 -2.10 15.48 4.31
CA THR A 283 -1.84 16.92 4.42
C THR A 283 -1.15 17.24 5.73
N LEU A 284 -0.20 18.18 5.71
CA LEU A 284 0.41 18.72 6.92
C LEU A 284 -0.19 20.07 7.25
N GLY A 285 -0.67 20.25 8.49
CA GLY A 285 -1.26 21.50 8.95
C GLY A 285 -2.67 21.78 8.40
N HIS A 286 -3.39 20.75 7.94
CA HIS A 286 -4.76 20.86 7.45
C HIS A 286 -5.66 19.80 8.10
N GLU A 287 -6.96 20.07 8.21
CA GLU A 287 -7.93 19.18 8.90
C GLU A 287 -8.47 18.04 8.02
N PHE A 288 -8.08 18.01 6.74
CA PHE A 288 -8.65 17.13 5.72
C PHE A 288 -7.60 16.64 4.73
N ARG A 289 -7.86 15.49 4.12
CA ARG A 289 -7.09 14.95 2.99
C ARG A 289 -7.11 15.88 1.79
N ALA A 290 -6.11 15.77 0.93
CA ALA A 290 -6.09 16.40 -0.38
C ALA A 290 -6.22 15.36 -1.48
N GLN A 291 -7.05 15.63 -2.49
CA GLN A 291 -7.12 14.84 -3.72
C GLN A 291 -6.71 15.67 -4.93
N ALA A 292 -5.96 15.06 -5.84
CA ALA A 292 -5.60 15.63 -7.13
C ALA A 292 -5.87 14.62 -8.24
N VAL A 293 -6.29 15.11 -9.41
CA VAL A 293 -6.60 14.28 -10.59
C VAL A 293 -5.48 14.41 -11.61
N SER A 294 -5.13 13.29 -12.23
CA SER A 294 -4.21 13.21 -13.37
C SER A 294 -4.93 12.68 -14.59
N ASP A 295 -4.90 13.48 -15.65
CA ASP A 295 -5.42 13.12 -16.98
C ASP A 295 -4.38 12.40 -17.84
N ASP A 296 -3.13 12.31 -17.37
CA ASP A 296 -2.00 11.75 -18.12
C ASP A 296 -1.41 10.52 -17.44
N LEU A 297 -2.25 9.78 -16.71
CA LEU A 297 -1.94 8.53 -16.03
C LEU A 297 -0.81 8.68 -15.02
N GLY A 298 -0.92 9.67 -14.13
CA GLY A 298 -0.01 9.90 -13.01
C GLY A 298 1.34 10.52 -13.35
N ARG A 299 1.54 11.01 -14.59
CA ARG A 299 2.77 11.75 -14.93
C ARG A 299 2.73 13.15 -14.33
N SER A 300 1.59 13.82 -14.37
CA SER A 300 1.35 15.12 -13.75
C SER A 300 -0.03 15.14 -13.09
N PHE A 301 -0.19 15.97 -12.06
CA PHE A 301 -1.45 16.12 -11.34
C PHE A 301 -1.91 17.57 -11.38
N ARG A 302 -3.23 17.76 -11.50
CA ARG A 302 -3.87 19.07 -11.35
C ARG A 302 -3.64 19.61 -9.93
N GLU A 303 -4.07 20.85 -9.70
CA GLU A 303 -4.09 21.43 -8.35
C GLU A 303 -4.88 20.54 -7.39
N GLY A 304 -4.26 20.25 -6.23
CA GLY A 304 -4.89 19.45 -5.18
C GLY A 304 -6.00 20.23 -4.48
N THR A 305 -7.13 19.58 -4.24
CA THR A 305 -8.27 20.13 -3.51
C THR A 305 -8.47 19.39 -2.20
N VAL A 306 -8.83 20.11 -1.14
CA VAL A 306 -9.18 19.52 0.15
C VAL A 306 -10.49 18.72 0.03
N VAL A 307 -10.61 17.64 0.79
CA VAL A 307 -11.78 16.74 0.76
C VAL A 307 -12.44 16.71 2.14
N PRO A 308 -13.43 17.59 2.41
CA PRO A 308 -13.98 17.77 3.77
C PRO A 308 -14.59 16.51 4.40
N ARG A 309 -14.98 15.52 3.58
CA ARG A 309 -15.50 14.23 4.05
C ARG A 309 -14.41 13.31 4.61
N LEU A 310 -13.14 13.53 4.25
CA LEU A 310 -12.02 12.72 4.67
C LEU A 310 -11.16 13.52 5.65
N VAL A 311 -11.42 13.31 6.94
CA VAL A 311 -10.72 14.00 8.04
C VAL A 311 -9.24 13.59 8.12
N GLU A 312 -8.44 14.46 8.70
CA GLU A 312 -7.01 14.27 8.89
C GLU A 312 -6.60 14.52 10.36
N ASP A 313 -5.49 13.90 10.77
CA ASP A 313 -4.83 14.18 12.04
C ASP A 313 -4.11 15.54 12.02
N CYS A 314 -3.86 16.17 13.17
CA CYS A 314 -3.14 17.45 13.22
C CYS A 314 -1.71 17.39 12.64
N ASN A 315 -1.05 16.23 12.76
CA ASN A 315 0.24 15.95 12.13
C ASN A 315 0.08 15.09 10.87
N GLY A 316 -1.15 14.78 10.47
CA GLY A 316 -1.49 13.86 9.38
C GLY A 316 -1.23 12.38 9.70
N CYS A 317 -1.88 11.50 8.95
CA CYS A 317 -1.65 10.06 8.96
C CYS A 317 -1.67 9.51 7.52
N HIS A 318 -0.94 8.43 7.25
CA HIS A 318 -1.12 7.72 5.98
C HIS A 318 -2.52 7.10 5.91
N GLY A 319 -3.08 7.01 4.70
CA GLY A 319 -4.34 6.34 4.41
C GLY A 319 -4.26 5.72 3.02
N SER A 320 -5.02 4.64 2.81
CA SER A 320 -4.94 3.86 1.57
C SER A 320 -6.16 4.06 0.69
N ILE A 321 -5.96 4.11 -0.63
CA ILE A 321 -7.03 4.25 -1.62
C ILE A 321 -6.88 3.21 -2.73
N ILE A 322 -7.98 2.56 -3.11
CA ILE A 322 -8.05 1.65 -4.26
C ILE A 322 -9.24 1.98 -5.14
N GLY A 323 -9.07 1.79 -6.45
CA GLY A 323 -10.17 1.82 -7.43
C GLY A 323 -10.59 0.40 -7.80
N PHE A 324 -11.89 0.17 -7.93
CA PHE A 324 -12.42 -1.15 -8.32
C PHE A 324 -13.70 -1.00 -9.14
N LEU A 325 -14.07 -2.04 -9.88
CA LEU A 325 -15.34 -2.13 -10.59
C LEU A 325 -16.32 -2.98 -9.76
N PRO A 326 -17.43 -2.42 -9.27
CA PRO A 326 -18.51 -3.21 -8.72
C PRO A 326 -19.24 -3.87 -9.89
N GLU A 327 -19.18 -5.19 -10.02
CA GLU A 327 -19.97 -5.88 -11.04
C GLU A 327 -21.44 -5.95 -10.62
N LEU A 328 -22.17 -4.86 -10.85
CA LEU A 328 -23.59 -4.71 -10.55
C LEU A 328 -24.44 -5.40 -11.63
N GLN A 329 -25.39 -6.24 -11.23
CA GLN A 329 -26.30 -6.91 -12.18
C GLN A 329 -27.15 -5.87 -12.94
N GLY A 330 -27.14 -5.96 -14.27
CA GLY A 330 -27.96 -5.11 -15.14
C GLY A 330 -27.33 -3.77 -15.55
N ASP A 331 -26.12 -3.45 -15.10
CA ASP A 331 -25.39 -2.26 -15.55
C ASP A 331 -24.68 -2.53 -16.89
N THR A 332 -25.01 -1.73 -17.91
CA THR A 332 -24.40 -1.81 -19.24
C THR A 332 -23.13 -0.96 -19.35
N THR A 333 -22.84 -0.12 -18.36
CA THR A 333 -21.67 0.77 -18.32
C THR A 333 -20.93 0.67 -16.99
N PRO A 334 -19.94 -0.24 -16.85
CA PRO A 334 -19.24 -0.43 -15.58
C PRO A 334 -18.52 0.86 -15.15
N LYS A 335 -18.88 1.40 -13.98
CA LYS A 335 -18.26 2.59 -13.40
C LYS A 335 -17.33 2.22 -12.25
N HIS A 336 -16.14 2.81 -12.22
CA HIS A 336 -15.23 2.61 -11.10
C HIS A 336 -15.79 3.25 -9.82
N TRP A 337 -15.66 2.54 -8.71
CA TRP A 337 -15.83 3.06 -7.36
C TRP A 337 -14.47 3.16 -6.67
N LEU A 338 -14.40 3.93 -5.58
CA LEU A 338 -13.23 4.03 -4.73
C LEU A 338 -13.53 3.51 -3.34
N LEU A 339 -12.55 2.81 -2.77
CA LEU A 339 -12.50 2.49 -1.35
C LEU A 339 -11.32 3.22 -0.72
N TYR A 340 -11.51 3.76 0.48
CA TYR A 340 -10.46 4.44 1.24
C TYR A 340 -10.44 4.00 2.69
N SER A 341 -9.25 3.80 3.28
CA SER A 341 -9.09 3.46 4.70
C SER A 341 -8.19 4.45 5.44
N HIS A 342 -8.64 4.91 6.60
CA HIS A 342 -7.94 5.90 7.43
C HIS A 342 -8.54 6.02 8.83
N PRO A 343 -7.77 6.43 9.87
CA PRO A 343 -8.34 6.82 11.15
C PRO A 343 -9.47 7.86 11.00
N SER A 344 -10.63 7.57 11.57
CA SER A 344 -11.87 8.32 11.31
C SER A 344 -12.12 9.46 12.29
N LYS A 345 -11.32 9.57 13.35
CA LYS A 345 -11.44 10.66 14.33
C LYS A 345 -10.66 11.90 13.91
N PRO A 346 -11.30 13.09 13.88
CA PRO A 346 -10.58 14.33 13.63
C PRO A 346 -9.43 14.52 14.62
N LYS A 347 -8.25 14.91 14.12
CA LYS A 347 -7.08 15.26 14.93
C LYS A 347 -6.59 14.15 15.88
N LYS A 348 -6.98 12.89 15.64
CA LYS A 348 -6.52 11.73 16.40
C LYS A 348 -6.40 10.50 15.51
N ARG A 349 -5.30 9.77 15.67
CA ARG A 349 -5.09 8.42 15.11
C ARG A 349 -5.90 7.35 15.87
N LEU A 350 -7.23 7.44 15.75
CA LEU A 350 -8.20 6.57 16.40
C LEU A 350 -9.28 6.12 15.41
N ASP A 351 -9.80 4.91 15.65
CA ASP A 351 -10.91 4.28 14.95
C ASP A 351 -10.68 4.17 13.45
N LEU A 352 -10.09 3.06 12.98
CA LEU A 352 -9.88 2.85 11.55
C LEU A 352 -11.23 2.71 10.83
N GLY A 353 -11.50 3.64 9.92
CA GLY A 353 -12.69 3.68 9.09
C GLY A 353 -12.41 3.27 7.65
N VAL A 354 -13.40 2.65 7.02
CA VAL A 354 -13.46 2.38 5.59
C VAL A 354 -14.56 3.24 4.97
N TYR A 355 -14.21 3.99 3.94
CA TYR A 355 -15.07 4.93 3.23
C TYR A 355 -15.29 4.45 1.79
N LEU A 356 -16.47 4.70 1.26
CA LEU A 356 -16.85 4.35 -0.10
C LEU A 356 -17.19 5.62 -0.90
N ASN A 357 -16.74 5.69 -2.15
CA ASN A 357 -17.19 6.71 -3.09
C ASN A 357 -17.62 6.05 -4.41
N ARG A 358 -18.92 6.16 -4.71
CA ARG A 358 -19.58 5.60 -5.90
C ARG A 358 -19.50 6.52 -7.12
N SER A 359 -18.92 7.71 -6.97
CA SER A 359 -18.73 8.74 -7.99
C SER A 359 -17.36 9.39 -7.81
N PRO A 360 -16.27 8.68 -8.19
CA PRO A 360 -14.91 9.01 -7.76
C PRO A 360 -14.39 10.43 -8.02
N LEU A 361 -14.92 11.11 -9.04
CA LEU A 361 -14.54 12.48 -9.40
C LEU A 361 -15.32 13.56 -8.64
N SER A 362 -16.25 13.16 -7.79
CA SER A 362 -17.00 14.01 -6.87
C SER A 362 -16.49 13.82 -5.44
N PRO A 363 -15.52 14.63 -4.97
CA PRO A 363 -14.94 14.52 -3.62
C PRO A 363 -15.95 14.73 -2.49
N GLU A 364 -17.11 15.33 -2.76
CA GLU A 364 -18.21 15.49 -1.82
C GLU A 364 -18.99 14.19 -1.53
N ASN A 365 -18.85 13.19 -2.40
CA ASN A 365 -19.64 11.94 -2.40
C ASN A 365 -18.98 10.78 -1.64
N TRP A 366 -17.95 11.04 -0.85
CA TRP A 366 -17.48 10.07 0.13
C TRP A 366 -18.56 9.81 1.19
N SER A 367 -18.79 8.54 1.49
CA SER A 367 -19.67 8.09 2.56
C SER A 367 -19.20 8.50 3.96
N ASP A 368 -20.03 8.25 4.96
CA ASP A 368 -19.54 8.15 6.34
C ASP A 368 -18.70 6.86 6.49
N PRO A 369 -17.76 6.79 7.46
CA PRO A 369 -16.91 5.62 7.63
C PRO A 369 -17.64 4.45 8.28
N TRP A 370 -17.44 3.25 7.73
CA TRP A 370 -17.62 2.01 8.48
C TRP A 370 -16.39 1.76 9.35
N VAL A 371 -16.55 1.75 10.68
CA VAL A 371 -15.42 1.56 11.60
C VAL A 371 -15.11 0.07 11.73
N ILE A 372 -14.00 -0.35 11.12
CA ILE A 372 -13.55 -1.76 11.12
C ILE A 372 -12.69 -2.11 12.34
N PHE A 373 -12.14 -1.12 13.03
CA PHE A 373 -11.42 -1.28 14.29
C PHE A 373 -11.63 -0.05 15.18
N ARG A 374 -11.94 -0.26 16.46
CA ARG A 374 -12.09 0.82 17.47
C ARG A 374 -10.83 0.90 18.32
N GLY A 375 -10.28 2.10 18.49
CA GLY A 375 -9.06 2.35 19.29
C GLY A 375 -7.88 2.88 18.47
N PRO A 376 -6.67 2.93 19.07
CA PRO A 376 -5.43 3.35 18.41
C PRO A 376 -5.25 2.70 17.04
N SER A 377 -5.22 3.53 16.00
CA SER A 377 -5.15 3.10 14.59
C SER A 377 -4.21 4.00 13.81
N GLY A 378 -3.34 3.43 13.00
CA GLY A 378 -2.32 4.16 12.25
C GLY A 378 -2.44 3.97 10.75
N TYR A 379 -1.31 3.64 10.13
CA TYR A 379 -1.19 3.44 8.70
C TYR A 379 -2.03 2.23 8.25
N SER A 380 -2.55 2.26 7.03
CA SER A 380 -3.26 1.13 6.42
C SER A 380 -2.91 0.97 4.94
N ASP A 381 -3.18 -0.21 4.39
CA ASP A 381 -3.07 -0.54 2.96
C ASP A 381 -4.16 -1.52 2.52
N LEU A 382 -4.90 -1.16 1.46
CA LEU A 382 -6.03 -1.89 0.91
C LEU A 382 -5.62 -2.73 -0.31
N ALA A 383 -6.30 -3.86 -0.51
CA ALA A 383 -6.20 -4.65 -1.73
C ALA A 383 -7.55 -5.22 -2.14
N VAL A 384 -7.80 -5.31 -3.45
CA VAL A 384 -8.91 -6.08 -4.02
C VAL A 384 -8.51 -7.56 -4.04
N LEU A 385 -9.23 -8.42 -3.32
CA LEU A 385 -8.97 -9.86 -3.22
C LEU A 385 -9.70 -10.67 -4.29
N GLY A 386 -10.43 -10.00 -5.17
CA GLY A 386 -11.21 -10.61 -6.24
C GLY A 386 -12.55 -11.16 -5.78
N LYS A 387 -13.19 -11.92 -6.67
CA LYS A 387 -14.47 -12.57 -6.39
C LYS A 387 -14.25 -13.93 -5.75
N THR A 388 -15.08 -14.26 -4.77
CA THR A 388 -15.19 -15.63 -4.28
C THR A 388 -16.05 -16.47 -5.22
N GLU A 389 -16.05 -17.79 -5.04
CA GLU A 389 -16.93 -18.71 -5.79
C GLU A 389 -18.41 -18.40 -5.52
N GLY A 390 -18.72 -17.87 -4.33
CA GLY A 390 -20.04 -17.31 -3.98
C GLY A 390 -20.40 -15.98 -4.66
N GLY A 391 -19.54 -15.44 -5.54
CA GLY A 391 -19.81 -14.28 -6.40
C GLY A 391 -19.59 -12.90 -5.78
N GLY A 392 -19.32 -12.81 -4.47
CA GLY A 392 -19.06 -11.54 -3.79
C GLY A 392 -17.66 -11.01 -4.07
N LEU A 393 -17.52 -9.69 -4.26
CA LEU A 393 -16.22 -9.01 -4.34
C LEU A 393 -15.66 -8.79 -2.93
N TRP A 394 -14.41 -9.19 -2.69
CA TRP A 394 -13.74 -9.10 -1.39
C TRP A 394 -12.57 -8.13 -1.39
N PHE A 395 -12.31 -7.58 -0.21
CA PHE A 395 -11.22 -6.66 0.06
C PHE A 395 -10.42 -7.13 1.26
N GLY A 396 -9.12 -6.81 1.24
CA GLY A 396 -8.21 -6.93 2.37
C GLY A 396 -7.75 -5.54 2.80
N CYS A 397 -7.64 -5.32 4.11
CA CYS A 397 -7.09 -4.11 4.69
C CYS A 397 -6.03 -4.50 5.72
N LEU A 398 -4.76 -4.21 5.44
CA LEU A 398 -3.65 -4.38 6.37
C LEU A 398 -3.43 -3.07 7.12
N TYR A 399 -3.40 -3.06 8.45
CA TYR A 399 -3.36 -1.81 9.20
C TYR A 399 -2.67 -1.91 10.56
N GLU A 400 -2.03 -0.81 10.96
CA GLU A 400 -1.49 -0.57 12.29
C GLU A 400 -2.63 -0.36 13.31
N CYS A 401 -2.64 -1.14 14.38
CA CYS A 401 -3.59 -0.97 15.49
C CYS A 401 -3.03 -1.41 16.85
N GLY A 402 -3.78 -1.15 17.92
CA GLY A 402 -3.42 -1.66 19.24
C GLY A 402 -4.40 -1.28 20.34
N GLU A 403 -4.10 -1.73 21.55
CA GLU A 403 -4.83 -1.36 22.77
C GLU A 403 -4.33 -0.02 23.31
N LYS A 404 -3.01 0.18 23.32
CA LYS A 404 -2.37 1.36 23.89
C LYS A 404 -1.80 2.28 22.82
N TYR A 405 -1.14 1.70 21.82
CA TYR A 405 -0.50 2.43 20.73
C TYR A 405 -0.93 1.88 19.39
N SER A 406 -0.98 2.72 18.35
CA SER A 406 -1.34 2.25 17.01
C SER A 406 -0.31 1.27 16.44
N TRP A 407 0.90 1.20 16.98
CA TRP A 407 1.98 0.32 16.52
C TRP A 407 2.15 -0.93 17.40
N ASP A 408 1.16 -1.30 18.21
CA ASP A 408 1.25 -2.55 18.98
C ASP A 408 1.12 -3.78 18.06
N LYS A 409 0.30 -3.68 17.00
CA LYS A 409 -0.02 -4.77 16.07
C LYS A 409 -0.17 -4.26 14.64
N ILE A 410 -0.02 -5.16 13.68
CA ILE A 410 -0.53 -4.99 12.32
C ILE A 410 -1.51 -6.13 12.04
N ASN A 411 -2.78 -5.77 11.81
CA ASN A 411 -3.85 -6.70 11.53
C ASN A 411 -4.23 -6.67 10.04
N LEU A 412 -4.65 -7.82 9.52
CA LEU A 412 -5.34 -7.97 8.25
C LEU A 412 -6.83 -8.18 8.50
N ALA A 413 -7.66 -7.22 8.12
CA ALA A 413 -9.12 -7.40 8.01
C ALA A 413 -9.48 -7.86 6.60
N MET A 414 -10.48 -8.73 6.48
CA MET A 414 -11.05 -9.11 5.19
C MET A 414 -12.56 -8.98 5.25
N PHE A 415 -13.15 -8.42 4.20
CA PHE A 415 -14.59 -8.16 4.16
C PHE A 415 -15.12 -8.09 2.73
N PRO A 416 -16.37 -8.51 2.49
CA PRO A 416 -17.02 -8.36 1.20
C PRO A 416 -17.54 -6.93 1.00
N LEU A 417 -17.75 -6.55 -0.27
CA LEU A 417 -18.37 -5.26 -0.64
C LEU A 417 -19.70 -5.01 0.09
N SER A 418 -20.52 -6.06 0.25
CA SER A 418 -21.81 -5.97 0.92
C SER A 418 -21.73 -5.54 2.39
N HIS A 419 -20.57 -5.72 3.06
CA HIS A 419 -20.37 -5.18 4.39
C HIS A 419 -20.11 -3.67 4.34
N VAL A 420 -19.32 -3.21 3.37
CA VAL A 420 -19.08 -1.77 3.17
C VAL A 420 -20.42 -1.10 2.87
N GLU A 421 -21.16 -1.58 1.87
CA GLU A 421 -22.41 -0.97 1.41
C GLU A 421 -23.51 -0.89 2.49
N ARG A 422 -23.57 -1.85 3.42
CA ARG A 422 -24.52 -1.83 4.53
C ARG A 422 -24.22 -0.77 5.59
N HIS A 423 -22.98 -0.28 5.64
CA HIS A 423 -22.49 0.61 6.68
C HIS A 423 -22.08 2.00 6.15
N THR A 424 -22.14 2.22 4.83
CA THR A 424 -21.68 3.45 4.15
C THR A 424 -22.72 4.08 3.22
#